data_AF-A0A2K9F916-F1
#
_entry.id   AF-A0A2K9F916-F1
#
_cell.length_a   1.000
_cell.length_b   1.000
_cell.length_c   1.000
_cell.angle_alpha   90.00
_cell.angle_beta   90.00
_cell.angle_gamma   90.00
#
_symmetry.space_group_name_H-M   'P 1'
#
loop_
_entity.id
_entity.type
_entity.pdbx_description
1 polymer ?
#
loop_
_entity_poly.entity_id
_entity_poly.type
_entity_poly.pdbx_seq_one_letter_code
_entity_poly.pdbx_strand_id
1 'polypeptide(L)'
;MRRSSYQQIIDRNVRRGEHRRLGTELVGQINALRAEVDAITGIAPLHLQFAPIRLVTILEVFLREVIAELVDGDEAIFERAEKLVKGTKIDLAFAAHVDRRELTIGDFVAHTVSLSGVDGIMNILDTLVGGFAGRLQTVHPRWTEEMDEWPLPPIVADYDVMMTSLARLFEVRHVLTHELPTGTVFDSKELSDLIDATSTFVEATDWSVIDVLRGSVPQTQSGMNIVAGEDLRREEEELEAILRKVAALPRIDGDALQELQAAWADFANRHAGLLASQVEGGSMYPLLWAGEKASLVRDRITQLKGILDGWWDR
;
A
#
# COMPACT_ATOMS: atom_id res chain seq x y z
N MET A 1 6.36 30.07 -9.44
CA MET A 1 7.38 29.09 -9.03
C MET A 1 6.89 27.70 -9.36
N ARG A 2 7.63 26.93 -10.17
CA ARG A 2 7.35 25.50 -10.39
C ARG A 2 7.60 24.80 -9.05
N ARG A 3 6.60 24.14 -8.46
CA ARG A 3 6.80 23.35 -7.24
C ARG A 3 7.83 22.26 -7.54
N SER A 4 8.74 22.01 -6.59
CA SER A 4 9.63 20.84 -6.65
C SER A 4 8.79 19.56 -6.79
N SER A 5 9.30 18.56 -7.50
CA SER A 5 8.61 17.27 -7.66
C SER A 5 8.23 16.66 -6.30
N TYR A 6 9.08 16.82 -5.29
CA TYR A 6 8.83 16.35 -3.93
C TYR A 6 7.65 17.05 -3.25
N GLN A 7 7.50 18.36 -3.44
CA GLN A 7 6.37 19.10 -2.86
C GLN A 7 5.04 18.63 -3.44
N GLN A 8 5.02 18.20 -4.71
CA GLN A 8 3.80 17.66 -5.33
C GLN A 8 3.39 16.32 -4.70
N ILE A 9 4.37 15.49 -4.34
CA ILE A 9 4.16 14.21 -3.65
C ILE A 9 3.65 14.47 -2.22
N ILE A 10 4.32 15.35 -1.47
CA ILE A 10 3.92 15.71 -0.11
C ILE A 10 2.49 16.27 -0.09
N ASP A 11 2.20 17.25 -0.96
CA ASP A 11 0.86 17.82 -1.06
C ASP A 11 -0.20 16.76 -1.43
N ARG A 12 0.18 15.74 -2.21
CA ARG A 12 -0.70 14.60 -2.54
C ARG A 12 -0.94 13.73 -1.31
N ASN A 13 0.11 13.38 -0.57
CA ASN A 13 0.04 12.57 0.64
C ASN A 13 -0.83 13.27 1.70
N VAL A 14 -0.67 14.59 1.89
CA VAL A 14 -1.51 15.39 2.79
C VAL A 14 -2.98 15.38 2.36
N ARG A 15 -3.29 15.51 1.07
CA ARG A 15 -4.69 15.47 0.58
C ARG A 15 -5.34 14.09 0.76
N ARG A 16 -4.55 13.02 0.79
CA ARG A 16 -5.04 11.63 0.85
C ARG A 16 -5.18 11.10 2.28
N GLY A 17 -4.42 11.63 3.23
CA GLY A 17 -4.34 11.06 4.58
C GLY A 17 -3.53 9.76 4.61
N GLU A 18 -3.57 9.04 5.73
CA GLU A 18 -2.74 7.85 5.97
C GLU A 18 -3.21 6.58 5.23
N HIS A 19 -4.35 6.62 4.54
CA HIS A 19 -4.92 5.45 3.86
C HIS A 19 -4.19 5.20 2.54
N ARG A 20 -3.22 4.30 2.56
CA ARG A 20 -2.38 3.95 1.40
C ARG A 20 -3.03 2.96 0.42
N ARG A 21 -4.17 2.33 0.76
CA ARG A 21 -4.81 1.35 -0.14
C ARG A 21 -6.13 1.85 -0.70
N LEU A 22 -6.11 2.11 -2.00
CA LEU A 22 -7.28 2.49 -2.78
C LEU A 22 -7.84 1.33 -3.63
N GLY A 23 -7.30 0.11 -3.60
CA GLY A 23 -7.66 -0.97 -4.54
C GLY A 23 -9.18 -1.17 -4.69
N THR A 24 -9.87 -1.47 -3.59
CA THR A 24 -11.34 -1.61 -3.58
C THR A 24 -12.08 -0.31 -3.92
N GLU A 25 -11.58 0.84 -3.47
CA GLU A 25 -12.19 2.15 -3.77
C GLU A 25 -12.09 2.50 -5.26
N LEU A 26 -10.95 2.18 -5.89
CA LEU A 26 -10.67 2.42 -7.30
C LEU A 26 -11.50 1.52 -8.20
N VAL A 27 -11.75 0.26 -7.80
CA VAL A 27 -12.73 -0.58 -8.51
C VAL A 27 -14.11 0.10 -8.51
N GLY A 28 -14.51 0.71 -7.40
CA GLY A 28 -15.70 1.56 -7.34
C GLY A 28 -15.68 2.74 -8.32
N GLN A 29 -14.55 3.45 -8.44
CA GLN A 29 -14.38 4.54 -9.40
C GLN A 29 -14.39 4.07 -10.87
N ILE A 30 -13.82 2.90 -11.16
CA ILE A 30 -13.83 2.28 -12.49
C ILE A 30 -15.27 1.89 -12.87
N ASN A 31 -16.03 1.31 -11.94
CA ASN A 31 -17.45 0.99 -12.15
C ASN A 31 -18.32 2.25 -12.34
N ALA A 32 -18.03 3.34 -11.63
CA ALA A 32 -18.69 4.62 -11.88
C ALA A 32 -18.38 5.15 -13.29
N LEU A 33 -17.12 5.08 -13.72
CA LEU A 33 -16.72 5.45 -15.08
C LEU A 33 -17.42 4.59 -16.15
N ARG A 34 -17.59 3.28 -15.91
CA ARG A 34 -18.37 2.38 -16.76
C ARG A 34 -19.80 2.88 -16.95
N ALA A 35 -20.49 3.17 -15.86
CA ALA A 35 -21.86 3.66 -15.90
C ALA A 35 -21.97 4.98 -16.70
N GLU A 36 -21.00 5.88 -16.56
CA GLU A 36 -20.94 7.11 -17.36
C GLU A 36 -20.71 6.83 -18.85
N VAL A 37 -19.77 5.94 -19.17
CA VAL A 37 -19.48 5.51 -20.55
C VAL A 37 -20.72 4.92 -21.22
N ASP A 38 -21.42 4.01 -20.53
CA ASP A 38 -22.63 3.36 -21.04
C ASP A 38 -23.72 4.40 -21.32
N ALA A 39 -23.87 5.40 -20.45
CA ALA A 39 -24.86 6.46 -20.59
C ALA A 39 -24.60 7.40 -21.78
N ILE A 40 -23.33 7.58 -22.19
CA ILE A 40 -22.96 8.51 -23.27
C ILE A 40 -22.63 7.81 -24.59
N THR A 41 -22.58 6.48 -24.60
CA THR A 41 -22.26 5.69 -25.79
C THR A 41 -23.30 5.92 -26.89
N GLY A 42 -22.83 6.22 -28.11
CA GLY A 42 -23.68 6.58 -29.25
C GLY A 42 -24.27 8.01 -29.20
N ILE A 43 -24.14 8.71 -28.07
CA ILE A 43 -24.64 10.08 -27.88
C ILE A 43 -23.51 11.10 -28.02
N ALA A 44 -22.36 10.84 -27.38
CA ALA A 44 -21.25 11.79 -27.30
C ALA A 44 -19.89 11.14 -27.60
N PRO A 45 -19.60 10.79 -28.88
CA PRO A 45 -18.42 10.00 -29.26
C PRO A 45 -17.08 10.63 -28.88
N LEU A 46 -16.98 11.96 -28.91
CA LEU A 46 -15.76 12.67 -28.52
C LEU A 46 -15.47 12.52 -27.02
N HIS A 47 -16.50 12.44 -26.18
CA HIS A 47 -16.33 12.35 -24.72
C HIS A 47 -15.83 10.96 -24.29
N LEU A 48 -16.14 9.91 -25.06
CA LEU A 48 -15.63 8.56 -24.82
C LEU A 48 -14.09 8.51 -24.85
N GLN A 49 -13.42 9.43 -25.55
CA GLN A 49 -11.96 9.49 -25.62
C GLN A 49 -11.31 9.80 -24.26
N PHE A 50 -12.04 10.37 -23.31
CA PHE A 50 -11.51 10.61 -21.96
C PHE A 50 -11.45 9.34 -21.11
N ALA A 51 -12.22 8.29 -21.43
CA ALA A 51 -12.25 7.09 -20.63
C ALA A 51 -10.90 6.33 -20.63
N PRO A 52 -10.25 6.04 -21.79
CA PRO A 52 -8.92 5.45 -21.80
C PRO A 52 -7.87 6.27 -21.04
N ILE A 53 -7.93 7.60 -21.15
CA ILE A 53 -7.02 8.53 -20.45
C ILE A 53 -7.23 8.40 -18.93
N ARG A 54 -8.49 8.36 -18.48
CA ARG A 54 -8.84 8.21 -17.06
C ARG A 54 -8.42 6.85 -16.51
N LEU A 55 -8.63 5.76 -17.24
CA LEU A 55 -8.23 4.41 -16.83
C LEU A 55 -6.72 4.31 -16.64
N VAL A 56 -5.92 4.82 -17.59
CA VAL A 56 -4.45 4.87 -17.44
C VAL A 56 -4.05 5.72 -16.24
N THR A 57 -4.73 6.85 -16.00
CA THR A 57 -4.47 7.70 -14.82
C THR A 57 -4.74 6.94 -13.51
N ILE A 58 -5.82 6.14 -13.46
CA ILE A 58 -6.15 5.29 -12.31
C ILE A 58 -5.03 4.27 -12.10
N LEU A 59 -4.59 3.56 -13.14
CA LEU A 59 -3.49 2.60 -13.08
C LEU A 59 -2.19 3.24 -12.59
N GLU A 60 -1.79 4.38 -13.17
CA GLU A 60 -0.56 5.07 -12.77
C GLU A 60 -0.59 5.49 -11.30
N VAL A 61 -1.73 5.96 -10.82
CA VAL A 61 -1.92 6.36 -9.42
C VAL A 61 -1.86 5.14 -8.49
N PHE A 62 -2.63 4.11 -8.80
CA PHE A 62 -2.71 2.86 -8.05
C PHE A 62 -1.33 2.18 -7.95
N LEU A 63 -0.65 2.04 -9.08
CA LEU A 63 0.64 1.34 -9.14
C LEU A 63 1.73 2.08 -8.36
N ARG A 64 1.70 3.41 -8.29
CA ARG A 64 2.63 4.16 -7.43
C ARG A 64 2.39 3.86 -5.95
N GLU A 65 1.15 3.69 -5.53
CA GLU A 65 0.84 3.30 -4.15
C GLU A 65 1.27 1.86 -3.87
N VAL A 66 0.96 0.93 -4.79
CA VAL A 66 1.40 -0.46 -4.71
C VAL A 66 2.91 -0.55 -4.58
N ILE A 67 3.67 0.15 -5.43
CA ILE A 67 5.12 0.14 -5.39
C ILE A 67 5.63 0.72 -4.07
N ALA A 68 5.07 1.85 -3.62
CA ALA A 68 5.48 2.45 -2.36
C ALA A 68 5.19 1.53 -1.17
N GLU A 69 4.02 0.90 -1.12
CA GLU A 69 3.64 -0.03 -0.06
C GLU A 69 4.52 -1.28 -0.05
N LEU A 70 4.77 -1.88 -1.22
CA LEU A 70 5.64 -3.05 -1.34
C LEU A 70 7.06 -2.75 -0.84
N VAL A 71 7.62 -1.60 -1.22
CA VAL A 71 8.98 -1.19 -0.81
C VAL A 71 9.06 -0.84 0.67
N ASP A 72 8.06 -0.14 1.21
CA ASP A 72 8.04 0.25 2.62
C ASP A 72 7.65 -0.92 3.55
N GLY A 73 7.02 -1.97 3.02
CA GLY A 73 6.38 -3.04 3.79
C GLY A 73 7.24 -4.29 4.04
N ASP A 74 8.29 -4.53 3.26
CA ASP A 74 9.15 -5.72 3.39
C ASP A 74 10.61 -5.43 3.02
N GLU A 75 11.54 -5.80 3.89
CA GLU A 75 12.98 -5.55 3.72
C GLU A 75 13.55 -6.26 2.48
N ALA A 76 13.11 -7.49 2.19
CA ALA A 76 13.62 -8.22 1.03
C ALA A 76 13.09 -7.60 -0.28
N ILE A 77 11.88 -7.05 -0.28
CA ILE A 77 11.36 -6.25 -1.40
C ILE A 77 12.14 -4.94 -1.54
N PHE A 78 12.42 -4.26 -0.43
CA PHE A 78 13.24 -3.05 -0.41
C PHE A 78 14.62 -3.27 -1.06
N GLU A 79 15.33 -4.35 -0.68
CA GLU A 79 16.62 -4.70 -1.29
C GLU A 79 16.50 -4.93 -2.81
N ARG A 80 15.40 -5.57 -3.26
CA ARG A 80 15.17 -5.76 -4.70
C ARG A 80 14.86 -4.45 -5.43
N ALA A 81 14.20 -3.50 -4.76
CA ALA A 81 13.85 -2.19 -5.31
C ALA A 81 15.07 -1.34 -5.68
N GLU A 82 16.25 -1.59 -5.09
CA GLU A 82 17.50 -0.94 -5.48
C GLU A 82 17.78 -1.07 -6.99
N LYS A 83 17.42 -2.21 -7.59
CA LYS A 83 17.58 -2.48 -9.02
C LYS A 83 16.79 -1.50 -9.91
N LEU A 84 15.69 -0.94 -9.38
CA LEU A 84 14.80 -0.03 -10.10
C LEU A 84 15.27 1.43 -10.06
N VAL A 85 16.11 1.78 -9.09
CA VAL A 85 16.57 3.16 -8.86
C VAL A 85 18.07 3.33 -9.05
N LYS A 86 18.74 2.34 -9.65
CA LYS A 86 20.19 2.34 -9.86
C LYS A 86 20.62 3.57 -10.68
N GLY A 87 21.46 4.40 -10.07
CA GLY A 87 22.00 5.63 -10.69
C GLY A 87 21.18 6.89 -10.43
N THR A 88 20.02 6.78 -9.77
CA THR A 88 19.25 7.93 -9.33
C THR A 88 19.93 8.59 -8.13
N LYS A 89 20.18 9.90 -8.21
CA LYS A 89 20.81 10.65 -7.13
C LYS A 89 19.76 11.04 -6.09
N ILE A 90 20.06 10.76 -4.83
CA ILE A 90 19.33 11.33 -3.70
C ILE A 90 19.92 12.70 -3.39
N ASP A 91 19.09 13.74 -3.42
CA ASP A 91 19.49 15.08 -3.00
C ASP A 91 19.14 15.34 -1.52
N LEU A 92 19.72 16.40 -0.97
CA LEU A 92 19.51 16.78 0.43
C LEU A 92 18.05 17.19 0.71
N ALA A 93 17.31 17.66 -0.30
CA ALA A 93 15.92 18.05 -0.13
C ALA A 93 15.04 16.82 0.12
N PHE A 94 15.23 15.76 -0.68
CA PHE A 94 14.59 14.47 -0.44
C PHE A 94 14.96 13.90 0.92
N ALA A 95 16.27 13.88 1.26
CA ALA A 95 16.73 13.37 2.55
C ALA A 95 16.08 14.11 3.74
N ALA A 96 15.94 15.45 3.64
CA ALA A 96 15.28 16.26 4.66
C ALA A 96 13.78 15.94 4.80
N HIS A 97 13.08 15.64 3.69
CA HIS A 97 11.67 15.25 3.73
C HIS A 97 11.46 13.84 4.28
N VAL A 98 12.40 12.92 4.04
CA VAL A 98 12.42 11.59 4.67
C VAL A 98 12.65 11.71 6.17
N ASP A 99 13.63 12.50 6.60
CA ASP A 99 13.93 12.76 8.02
C ASP A 99 12.70 13.33 8.76
N ARG A 100 11.96 14.22 8.10
CA ARG A 100 10.70 14.79 8.62
C ARG A 100 9.49 13.86 8.51
N ARG A 101 9.66 12.64 8.00
CA ARG A 101 8.57 11.67 7.75
C ARG A 101 7.48 12.19 6.80
N GLU A 102 7.82 13.11 5.92
CA GLU A 102 6.91 13.66 4.91
C GLU A 102 6.92 12.83 3.61
N LEU A 103 7.99 12.07 3.40
CA LEU A 103 8.18 11.13 2.28
C LEU A 103 8.77 9.82 2.79
N THR A 104 8.49 8.72 2.09
CA THR A 104 9.17 7.43 2.30
C THR A 104 10.13 7.09 1.17
N ILE A 105 10.92 6.03 1.36
CA ILE A 105 11.74 5.48 0.27
C ILE A 105 10.84 4.83 -0.78
N GLY A 106 9.73 4.20 -0.38
CA GLY A 106 8.69 3.74 -1.29
C GLY A 106 8.17 4.84 -2.21
N ASP A 107 7.89 6.03 -1.67
CA ASP A 107 7.49 7.19 -2.49
C ASP A 107 8.56 7.55 -3.55
N PHE A 108 9.83 7.50 -3.17
CA PHE A 108 10.93 7.77 -4.10
C PHE A 108 11.02 6.73 -5.22
N VAL A 109 10.99 5.45 -4.89
CA VAL A 109 11.02 4.37 -5.88
C VAL A 109 9.82 4.48 -6.81
N ALA A 110 8.62 4.59 -6.22
CA ALA A 110 7.37 4.71 -6.95
C ALA A 110 7.37 5.89 -7.92
N HIS A 111 7.98 7.02 -7.57
CA HIS A 111 8.06 8.21 -8.44
C HIS A 111 9.26 8.22 -9.40
N THR A 112 10.23 7.34 -9.22
CA THR A 112 11.41 7.20 -10.10
C THR A 112 11.11 6.34 -11.33
N VAL A 113 10.28 5.29 -11.16
CA VAL A 113 9.97 4.36 -12.25
C VAL A 113 8.97 4.92 -13.26
N SER A 114 9.09 4.46 -14.52
CA SER A 114 8.15 4.78 -15.59
C SER A 114 7.00 3.77 -15.61
N LEU A 115 5.76 4.27 -15.65
CA LEU A 115 4.53 3.46 -15.71
C LEU A 115 3.80 3.70 -17.04
N SER A 116 4.56 3.86 -18.13
CA SER A 116 4.04 4.27 -19.44
C SER A 116 3.50 3.13 -20.31
N GLY A 117 3.59 1.89 -19.85
CA GLY A 117 3.16 0.72 -20.61
C GLY A 117 3.15 -0.54 -19.76
N VAL A 118 2.32 -1.51 -20.15
CA VAL A 118 2.03 -2.70 -19.34
C VAL A 118 3.26 -3.60 -19.14
N ASP A 119 4.10 -3.79 -20.15
CA ASP A 119 5.31 -4.62 -20.02
C ASP A 119 6.30 -4.04 -19.00
N GLY A 120 6.46 -2.72 -19.01
CA GLY A 120 7.30 -2.01 -18.04
C GLY A 120 6.77 -2.18 -16.62
N ILE A 121 5.46 -2.06 -16.44
CA ILE A 121 4.76 -2.27 -15.17
C ILE A 121 4.98 -3.70 -14.66
N MET A 122 4.80 -4.70 -15.52
CA MET A 122 5.00 -6.11 -15.14
C MET A 122 6.44 -6.39 -14.74
N ASN A 123 7.43 -5.84 -15.46
CA ASN A 123 8.84 -5.98 -15.11
C ASN A 123 9.18 -5.33 -13.75
N ILE A 124 8.56 -4.19 -13.43
CA ILE A 124 8.73 -3.52 -12.13
C ILE A 124 8.17 -4.41 -11.01
N LEU A 125 6.94 -4.87 -11.15
CA LEU A 125 6.28 -5.70 -10.13
C LEU A 125 6.96 -7.06 -9.97
N ASP A 126 7.43 -7.66 -11.07
CA ASP A 126 8.22 -8.89 -11.03
C ASP A 126 9.58 -8.69 -10.33
N THR A 127 10.23 -7.54 -10.56
CA THR A 127 11.46 -7.19 -9.83
C THR A 127 11.22 -7.11 -8.31
N LEU A 128 10.11 -6.48 -7.91
CA LEU A 128 9.78 -6.29 -6.50
C LEU A 128 9.33 -7.58 -5.82
N VAL A 129 8.48 -8.38 -6.46
CA VAL A 129 7.78 -9.50 -5.81
C VAL A 129 8.34 -10.88 -6.21
N GLY A 130 8.90 -11.00 -7.42
CA GLY A 130 9.32 -12.25 -8.01
C GLY A 130 8.15 -13.12 -8.48
N GLY A 131 8.14 -13.49 -9.77
CA GLY A 131 7.12 -14.35 -10.37
C GLY A 131 5.73 -13.69 -10.42
N PHE A 132 5.67 -12.37 -10.58
CA PHE A 132 4.42 -11.61 -10.42
C PHE A 132 3.35 -12.00 -11.45
N ALA A 133 3.75 -12.29 -12.69
CA ALA A 133 2.83 -12.78 -13.72
C ALA A 133 2.15 -14.11 -13.30
N GLY A 134 2.92 -15.05 -12.74
CA GLY A 134 2.37 -16.31 -12.23
C GLY A 134 1.42 -16.09 -11.06
N ARG A 135 1.69 -15.09 -10.20
CA ARG A 135 0.79 -14.71 -9.11
C ARG A 135 -0.55 -14.21 -9.61
N LEU A 136 -0.56 -13.31 -10.61
CA LEU A 136 -1.81 -12.81 -11.19
C LEU A 136 -2.71 -13.93 -11.75
N GLN A 137 -2.12 -15.01 -12.27
CA GLN A 137 -2.88 -16.14 -12.82
C GLN A 137 -3.58 -16.98 -11.74
N THR A 138 -3.12 -16.93 -10.49
CA THR A 138 -3.62 -17.77 -9.40
C THR A 138 -4.24 -16.98 -8.25
N VAL A 139 -4.12 -15.65 -8.27
CA VAL A 139 -4.53 -14.80 -7.15
C VAL A 139 -6.04 -14.83 -6.98
N HIS A 140 -6.46 -14.93 -5.73
CA HIS A 140 -7.85 -14.88 -5.31
C HIS A 140 -7.95 -14.10 -3.99
N PRO A 141 -9.16 -13.67 -3.58
CA PRO A 141 -9.35 -13.02 -2.28
C PRO A 141 -8.84 -13.88 -1.12
N ARG A 142 -8.16 -13.24 -0.18
CA ARG A 142 -7.50 -13.89 0.96
C ARG A 142 -8.10 -13.48 2.31
N TRP A 143 -9.41 -13.65 2.43
CA TRP A 143 -10.14 -13.46 3.67
C TRP A 143 -9.85 -14.58 4.69
N THR A 144 -9.40 -14.22 5.89
CA THR A 144 -9.08 -15.19 6.95
C THR A 144 -10.25 -16.13 7.25
N GLU A 145 -11.49 -15.62 7.17
CA GLU A 145 -12.71 -16.37 7.41
C GLU A 145 -12.99 -17.48 6.37
N GLU A 146 -12.36 -17.42 5.19
CA GLU A 146 -12.58 -18.36 4.08
C GLU A 146 -11.39 -19.30 3.87
N MET A 147 -10.40 -19.30 4.77
CA MET A 147 -9.15 -20.06 4.61
C MET A 147 -9.36 -21.55 4.36
N ASP A 148 -10.40 -22.15 4.94
CA ASP A 148 -10.73 -23.56 4.78
C ASP A 148 -11.23 -23.90 3.36
N GLU A 149 -11.64 -22.90 2.58
CA GLU A 149 -12.19 -23.04 1.21
C GLU A 149 -11.14 -22.77 0.12
N TRP A 150 -9.91 -22.44 0.48
CA TRP A 150 -8.87 -22.05 -0.47
C TRP A 150 -8.25 -23.25 -1.22
N PRO A 151 -7.80 -23.05 -2.48
CA PRO A 151 -7.85 -21.80 -3.24
C PRO A 151 -9.23 -21.54 -3.86
N LEU A 152 -9.67 -20.28 -3.84
CA LEU A 152 -10.85 -19.83 -4.57
C LEU A 152 -10.53 -19.69 -6.07
N PRO A 153 -11.55 -19.58 -6.95
CA PRO A 153 -11.31 -19.25 -8.36
C PRO A 153 -10.47 -17.98 -8.51
N PRO A 154 -9.52 -17.95 -9.47
CA PRO A 154 -8.67 -16.79 -9.66
C PRO A 154 -9.48 -15.58 -10.12
N ILE A 155 -9.08 -14.40 -9.67
CA ILE A 155 -9.67 -13.11 -10.07
C ILE A 155 -9.49 -12.90 -11.58
N VAL A 156 -8.32 -13.29 -12.11
CA VAL A 156 -8.00 -13.22 -13.54
C VAL A 156 -8.49 -14.50 -14.22
N ALA A 157 -9.64 -14.42 -14.90
CA ALA A 157 -10.19 -15.57 -15.62
C ALA A 157 -9.37 -15.94 -16.87
N ASP A 158 -8.93 -14.93 -17.64
CA ASP A 158 -8.06 -15.09 -18.81
C ASP A 158 -6.95 -14.03 -18.77
N TYR A 159 -5.74 -14.49 -18.46
CA TYR A 159 -4.57 -13.64 -18.30
C TYR A 159 -4.15 -12.99 -19.63
N ASP A 160 -4.15 -13.75 -20.73
CA ASP A 160 -3.65 -13.25 -22.01
C ASP A 160 -4.60 -12.19 -22.59
N VAL A 161 -5.91 -12.39 -22.43
CA VAL A 161 -6.92 -11.38 -22.81
C VAL A 161 -6.77 -10.12 -21.97
N MET A 162 -6.65 -10.23 -20.64
CA MET A 162 -6.46 -9.07 -19.76
C MET A 162 -5.20 -8.28 -20.16
N MET A 163 -4.08 -8.95 -20.36
CA MET A 163 -2.81 -8.31 -20.74
C MET A 163 -2.88 -7.65 -22.12
N THR A 164 -3.54 -8.29 -23.09
CA THR A 164 -3.76 -7.72 -24.43
C THR A 164 -4.60 -6.44 -24.35
N SER A 165 -5.68 -6.45 -23.57
CA SER A 165 -6.53 -5.28 -23.35
C SER A 165 -5.79 -4.14 -22.64
N LEU A 166 -4.95 -4.43 -21.64
CA LEU A 166 -4.12 -3.43 -20.98
C LEU A 166 -3.08 -2.82 -21.94
N ALA A 167 -2.42 -3.65 -22.76
CA ALA A 167 -1.49 -3.15 -23.77
C ALA A 167 -2.19 -2.19 -24.75
N ARG A 168 -3.38 -2.59 -25.22
CA ARG A 168 -4.23 -1.77 -26.08
C ARG A 168 -4.64 -0.46 -25.41
N LEU A 169 -4.98 -0.47 -24.12
CA LEU A 169 -5.34 0.72 -23.36
C LEU A 169 -4.21 1.77 -23.37
N PHE A 170 -2.96 1.35 -23.13
CA PHE A 170 -1.80 2.26 -23.15
C PHE A 170 -1.54 2.82 -24.55
N GLU A 171 -1.69 2.01 -25.60
CA GLU A 171 -1.58 2.45 -26.99
C GLU A 171 -2.62 3.52 -27.31
N VAL A 172 -3.90 3.27 -27.01
CA VAL A 172 -5.00 4.23 -27.25
C VAL A 172 -4.75 5.54 -26.50
N ARG A 173 -4.33 5.47 -25.23
CA ARG A 173 -3.97 6.66 -24.46
C ARG A 173 -2.80 7.41 -25.09
N HIS A 174 -1.77 6.72 -25.57
CA HIS A 174 -0.62 7.35 -26.23
C HIS A 174 -1.07 8.17 -27.45
N VAL A 175 -1.82 7.54 -28.36
CA VAL A 175 -2.31 8.20 -29.57
C VAL A 175 -3.17 9.42 -29.22
N LEU A 176 -4.16 9.27 -28.34
CA LEU A 176 -5.07 10.34 -27.95
C LEU A 176 -4.35 11.56 -27.34
N THR A 177 -3.31 11.32 -26.55
CA THR A 177 -2.65 12.38 -25.77
C THR A 177 -1.42 12.97 -26.44
N HIS A 178 -0.76 12.23 -27.33
CA HIS A 178 0.54 12.62 -27.89
C HIS A 178 0.56 12.75 -29.42
N GLU A 179 -0.42 12.21 -30.14
CA GLU A 179 -0.43 12.23 -31.62
C GLU A 179 -1.49 13.14 -32.26
N LEU A 180 -2.43 13.67 -31.46
CA LEU A 180 -3.53 14.55 -31.91
C LEU A 180 -4.26 13.99 -33.16
N PRO A 181 -4.83 12.79 -33.06
CA PRO A 181 -5.44 12.10 -34.20
C PRO A 181 -6.64 12.88 -34.74
N THR A 182 -6.76 12.93 -36.06
CA THR A 182 -7.93 13.53 -36.74
C THR A 182 -9.08 12.54 -36.92
N GLY A 183 -8.86 11.25 -36.65
CA GLY A 183 -9.82 10.17 -36.84
C GLY A 183 -10.09 9.37 -35.55
N THR A 184 -10.96 8.37 -35.67
CA THR A 184 -11.31 7.46 -34.57
C THR A 184 -10.09 6.60 -34.20
N VAL A 185 -9.74 6.59 -32.91
CA VAL A 185 -8.57 5.84 -32.39
C VAL A 185 -8.94 4.41 -31.95
N PHE A 186 -10.17 4.24 -31.47
CA PHE A 186 -10.65 2.99 -30.88
C PHE A 186 -12.16 2.82 -31.16
N ASP A 187 -12.65 1.58 -31.21
CA ASP A 187 -14.08 1.31 -31.30
C ASP A 187 -14.72 1.51 -29.92
N SER A 188 -15.84 2.23 -29.83
CA SER A 188 -16.60 2.33 -28.57
C SER A 188 -16.94 0.96 -27.96
N LYS A 189 -17.03 -0.10 -28.77
CA LYS A 189 -17.30 -1.46 -28.31
C LYS A 189 -16.14 -2.10 -27.56
N GLU A 190 -14.88 -1.77 -27.89
CA GLU A 190 -13.72 -2.30 -27.15
C GLU A 190 -13.59 -1.64 -25.75
N LEU A 191 -14.28 -0.53 -25.48
CA LEU A 191 -14.14 0.19 -24.22
C LEU A 191 -14.58 -0.62 -22.99
N SER A 192 -15.59 -1.49 -23.13
CA SER A 192 -15.98 -2.41 -22.04
C SER A 192 -14.82 -3.31 -21.65
N ASP A 193 -14.13 -3.88 -22.63
CA ASP A 193 -13.02 -4.81 -22.42
C ASP A 193 -11.82 -4.11 -21.77
N LEU A 194 -11.55 -2.85 -22.15
CA LEU A 194 -10.50 -2.04 -21.53
C LEU A 194 -10.81 -1.72 -20.06
N ILE A 195 -12.07 -1.39 -19.75
CA ILE A 195 -12.53 -1.11 -18.39
C ILE A 195 -12.45 -2.38 -17.54
N ASP A 196 -12.94 -3.51 -18.05
CA ASP A 196 -12.92 -4.80 -17.34
C ASP A 196 -11.49 -5.22 -17.04
N ALA A 197 -10.60 -5.20 -18.05
CA ALA A 197 -9.20 -5.53 -17.86
C ALA A 197 -8.51 -4.62 -16.82
N THR A 198 -8.84 -3.33 -16.79
CA THR A 198 -8.32 -2.40 -15.78
C THR A 198 -8.81 -2.76 -14.39
N SER A 199 -10.10 -3.03 -14.24
CA SER A 199 -10.71 -3.42 -12.95
C SER A 199 -10.11 -4.72 -12.42
N THR A 200 -10.08 -5.75 -13.26
CA THR A 200 -9.52 -7.06 -12.93
C THR A 200 -8.04 -6.96 -12.56
N PHE A 201 -7.25 -6.17 -13.29
CA PHE A 201 -5.83 -5.99 -12.98
C PHE A 201 -5.59 -5.26 -11.66
N VAL A 202 -6.37 -4.21 -11.37
CA VAL A 202 -6.29 -3.49 -10.08
C VAL A 202 -6.62 -4.43 -8.93
N GLU A 203 -7.73 -5.17 -9.02
CA GLU A 203 -8.16 -6.09 -7.98
C GLU A 203 -7.16 -7.24 -7.77
N ALA A 204 -6.72 -7.89 -8.87
CA ALA A 204 -5.75 -8.98 -8.81
C ALA A 204 -4.39 -8.52 -8.27
N THR A 205 -3.95 -7.31 -8.62
CA THR A 205 -2.71 -6.73 -8.10
C THR A 205 -2.83 -6.43 -6.62
N ASP A 206 -3.94 -5.82 -6.17
CA ASP A 206 -4.17 -5.49 -4.76
C ASP A 206 -4.15 -6.76 -3.88
N TRP A 207 -4.83 -7.82 -4.32
CA TRP A 207 -4.79 -9.12 -3.65
C TRP A 207 -3.42 -9.79 -3.68
N SER A 208 -2.66 -9.61 -4.75
CA SER A 208 -1.29 -10.12 -4.83
C SER A 208 -0.38 -9.41 -3.82
N VAL A 209 -0.56 -8.10 -3.63
CA VAL A 209 0.17 -7.31 -2.64
C VAL A 209 -0.25 -7.69 -1.22
N ILE A 210 -1.55 -7.93 -0.99
CA ILE A 210 -2.06 -8.47 0.28
C ILE A 210 -1.39 -9.79 0.64
N ASP A 211 -1.38 -10.75 -0.27
CA ASP A 211 -0.74 -12.06 -0.07
C ASP A 211 0.74 -11.89 0.30
N VAL A 212 1.46 -11.06 -0.46
CA VAL A 212 2.91 -10.87 -0.27
C VAL A 212 3.23 -10.23 1.08
N LEU A 213 2.50 -9.19 1.48
CA LEU A 213 2.83 -8.40 2.68
C LEU A 213 2.18 -8.95 3.96
N ARG A 214 1.04 -9.63 3.84
CA ARG A 214 0.18 -9.98 4.99
C ARG A 214 -0.27 -11.43 4.99
N GLY A 215 -0.20 -12.13 3.86
CA GLY A 215 -0.66 -13.51 3.69
C GLY A 215 -2.18 -13.63 3.61
N SER A 216 -2.89 -13.23 4.67
CA SER A 216 -4.35 -13.17 4.75
C SER A 216 -4.80 -11.94 5.53
N VAL A 217 -6.05 -11.52 5.32
CA VAL A 217 -6.63 -10.37 6.02
C VAL A 217 -8.04 -10.70 6.52
N PRO A 218 -8.44 -10.21 7.70
CA PRO A 218 -9.81 -10.41 8.18
C PRO A 218 -10.81 -9.55 7.40
N GLN A 219 -11.95 -10.14 7.07
CA GLN A 219 -13.04 -9.42 6.40
C GLN A 219 -13.97 -8.75 7.41
N THR A 220 -14.21 -9.41 8.55
CA THR A 220 -15.19 -8.96 9.54
C THR A 220 -14.59 -8.04 10.58
N GLN A 221 -15.40 -7.14 11.16
CA GLN A 221 -14.94 -6.29 12.29
C GLN A 221 -14.45 -7.13 13.48
N SER A 222 -15.10 -8.27 13.73
CA SER A 222 -14.68 -9.22 14.76
C SER A 222 -13.30 -9.82 14.44
N GLY A 223 -13.09 -10.27 13.20
CA GLY A 223 -11.78 -10.75 12.73
C GLY A 223 -10.70 -9.66 12.83
N MET A 224 -11.00 -8.43 12.42
CA MET A 224 -10.10 -7.29 12.55
C MET A 224 -9.70 -7.01 14.00
N ASN A 225 -10.67 -7.06 14.93
CA ASN A 225 -10.41 -6.90 16.36
C ASN A 225 -9.51 -8.02 16.91
N ILE A 226 -9.72 -9.27 16.45
CA ILE A 226 -8.91 -10.42 16.86
C ILE A 226 -7.47 -10.24 16.39
N VAL A 227 -7.26 -9.96 15.10
CA VAL A 227 -5.91 -9.77 14.53
C VAL A 227 -5.17 -8.62 15.22
N ALA A 228 -5.83 -7.48 15.44
CA ALA A 228 -5.21 -6.36 16.14
C ALA A 228 -4.82 -6.71 17.60
N GLY A 229 -5.63 -7.52 18.28
CA GLY A 229 -5.31 -8.02 19.62
C GLY A 229 -4.15 -9.03 19.63
N GLU A 230 -4.05 -9.88 18.62
CA GLU A 230 -2.93 -10.83 18.45
C GLU A 230 -1.63 -10.11 18.12
N ASP A 231 -1.67 -9.11 17.24
CA ASP A 231 -0.54 -8.25 16.92
C ASP A 231 -0.03 -7.54 18.18
N LEU A 232 -0.92 -6.89 18.94
CA LEU A 232 -0.55 -6.25 20.21
C LEU A 232 0.12 -7.26 21.16
N ARG A 233 -0.43 -8.46 21.30
CA ARG A 233 0.14 -9.49 22.18
C ARG A 233 1.55 -9.87 21.77
N ARG A 234 1.81 -10.06 20.47
CA ARG A 234 3.13 -10.37 19.93
C ARG A 234 4.14 -9.25 20.24
N GLU A 235 3.73 -7.99 20.04
CA GLU A 235 4.57 -6.83 20.36
C GLU A 235 4.85 -6.73 21.87
N GLU A 236 3.85 -6.98 22.73
CA GLU A 236 4.01 -7.00 24.18
C GLU A 236 4.97 -8.11 24.64
N GLU A 237 4.93 -9.29 24.00
CA GLU A 237 5.88 -10.39 24.25
C GLU A 237 7.32 -10.02 23.85
N GLU A 238 7.51 -9.33 22.72
CA GLU A 238 8.84 -8.81 22.32
C GLU A 238 9.32 -7.74 23.31
N LEU A 239 8.46 -6.80 23.70
CA LEU A 239 8.77 -5.77 24.69
C LEU A 239 9.26 -6.39 26.00
N GLU A 240 8.58 -7.41 26.52
CA GLU A 240 8.99 -8.12 27.73
C GLU A 240 10.33 -8.85 27.55
N ALA A 241 10.59 -9.42 26.36
CA ALA A 241 11.89 -10.01 26.06
C ALA A 241 13.02 -8.97 26.04
N ILE A 242 12.79 -7.78 25.49
CA ILE A 242 13.76 -6.69 25.45
C ILE A 242 13.98 -6.08 26.85
N LEU A 243 12.92 -5.88 27.63
CA LEU A 243 13.00 -5.39 29.01
C LEU A 243 13.89 -6.30 29.87
N ARG A 244 13.73 -7.62 29.76
CA ARG A 244 14.59 -8.59 30.45
C ARG A 244 16.06 -8.45 30.08
N LYS A 245 16.38 -8.15 28.81
CA LYS A 245 17.76 -7.88 28.36
C LYS A 245 18.30 -6.59 28.97
N VAL A 246 17.50 -5.52 29.00
CA VAL A 246 17.90 -4.23 29.58
C VAL A 246 18.10 -4.34 31.09
N ALA A 247 17.21 -5.04 31.80
CA ALA A 247 17.30 -5.27 33.24
C ALA A 247 18.57 -6.06 33.65
N ALA A 248 19.10 -6.89 32.75
CA ALA A 248 20.31 -7.67 33.00
C ALA A 248 21.61 -6.85 32.85
N LEU A 249 21.54 -5.58 32.44
CA LEU A 249 22.72 -4.73 32.27
C LEU A 249 23.32 -4.31 33.63
N PRO A 250 24.65 -4.46 33.86
CA PRO A 250 25.28 -4.26 35.18
C PRO A 250 25.12 -2.90 35.87
N ARG A 251 24.72 -1.84 35.17
CA ARG A 251 24.52 -0.48 35.73
C ARG A 251 23.08 0.03 35.62
N ILE A 252 22.15 -0.84 35.21
CA ILE A 252 20.74 -0.51 35.20
C ILE A 252 20.16 -0.93 36.56
N ASP A 253 19.50 0.01 37.22
CA ASP A 253 18.70 -0.27 38.40
C ASP A 253 17.39 -0.92 37.95
N GLY A 254 17.23 -2.20 38.28
CA GLY A 254 16.07 -3.01 37.89
C GLY A 254 14.77 -2.52 38.51
N ASP A 255 14.79 -2.02 39.75
CA ASP A 255 13.59 -1.54 40.44
C ASP A 255 13.14 -0.23 39.79
N ALA A 256 14.07 0.70 39.53
CA ALA A 256 13.77 1.94 38.80
C ALA A 256 13.28 1.69 37.37
N LEU A 257 13.82 0.67 36.68
CA LEU A 257 13.34 0.26 35.36
C LEU A 257 11.90 -0.27 35.43
N GLN A 258 11.59 -1.08 36.43
CA GLN A 258 10.24 -1.62 36.63
C GLN A 258 9.22 -0.51 36.93
N GLU A 259 9.57 0.45 37.78
CA GLU A 259 8.72 1.61 38.06
C GLU A 259 8.47 2.48 36.82
N LEU A 260 9.54 2.76 36.06
CA LEU A 260 9.44 3.48 34.79
C LEU A 260 8.52 2.75 33.81
N GLN A 261 8.67 1.43 33.70
CA GLN A 261 7.88 0.62 32.78
C GLN A 261 6.40 0.56 33.20
N ALA A 262 6.10 0.51 34.49
CA ALA A 262 4.72 0.56 35.00
C ALA A 262 4.06 1.91 34.68
N ALA A 263 4.76 3.03 34.91
CA ALA A 263 4.28 4.36 34.56
C ALA A 263 4.06 4.52 33.04
N TRP A 264 4.99 3.99 32.23
CA TRP A 264 4.84 4.00 30.78
C TRP A 264 3.64 3.16 30.31
N ALA A 265 3.39 2.00 30.92
CA ALA A 265 2.23 1.16 30.57
C ALA A 265 0.89 1.85 30.89
N ASP A 266 0.78 2.56 32.02
CA ASP A 266 -0.40 3.37 32.35
C ASP A 266 -0.60 4.49 31.32
N PHE A 267 0.47 5.22 30.96
CA PHE A 267 0.43 6.20 29.88
C PHE A 267 -0.06 5.58 28.56
N ALA A 268 0.51 4.46 28.13
CA ALA A 268 0.18 3.84 26.85
C ALA A 268 -1.28 3.39 26.79
N ASN A 269 -1.79 2.79 27.87
CA ASN A 269 -3.20 2.40 27.97
C ASN A 269 -4.15 3.61 27.87
N ARG A 270 -3.83 4.71 28.56
CA ARG A 270 -4.62 5.94 28.53
C ARG A 270 -4.56 6.63 27.16
N HIS A 271 -3.40 6.65 26.54
CA HIS A 271 -3.20 7.22 25.20
C HIS A 271 -4.04 6.46 24.17
N ALA A 272 -3.92 5.13 24.14
CA ALA A 272 -4.74 4.28 23.27
C ALA A 272 -6.25 4.47 23.54
N GLY A 273 -6.64 4.58 24.81
CA GLY A 273 -8.02 4.88 25.21
C GLY A 273 -8.54 6.22 24.69
N LEU A 274 -7.69 7.26 24.69
CA LEU A 274 -8.03 8.58 24.18
C LEU A 274 -8.24 8.56 22.65
N LEU A 275 -7.38 7.88 21.88
CA LEU A 275 -7.60 7.79 20.43
C LEU A 275 -8.84 6.96 20.09
N ALA A 276 -9.04 5.85 20.80
CA ALA A 276 -10.19 4.98 20.60
C ALA A 276 -11.52 5.60 21.05
N SER A 277 -11.52 6.65 21.89
CA SER A 277 -12.75 7.29 22.36
C SER A 277 -13.57 7.94 21.23
N GLN A 278 -12.98 8.16 20.06
CA GLN A 278 -13.69 8.66 18.87
C GLN A 278 -14.77 7.69 18.38
N VAL A 279 -14.69 6.41 18.75
CA VAL A 279 -15.66 5.35 18.40
C VAL A 279 -16.17 4.65 19.66
N GLU A 280 -16.25 5.37 20.78
CA GLU A 280 -16.66 4.82 22.08
C GLU A 280 -18.01 4.09 22.01
N GLY A 281 -18.07 2.89 22.60
CA GLY A 281 -19.24 2.00 22.54
C GLY A 281 -19.47 1.30 21.21
N GLY A 282 -18.66 1.59 20.18
CA GLY A 282 -18.72 0.96 18.86
C GLY A 282 -17.86 -0.30 18.75
N SER A 283 -18.18 -1.14 17.75
CA SER A 283 -17.44 -2.39 17.46
C SER A 283 -16.02 -2.16 16.94
N MET A 284 -15.68 -0.93 16.51
CA MET A 284 -14.33 -0.51 16.10
C MET A 284 -13.42 -0.13 17.27
N TYR A 285 -13.96 0.08 18.48
CA TYR A 285 -13.16 0.51 19.62
C TYR A 285 -11.98 -0.42 19.92
N PRO A 286 -12.13 -1.77 19.97
CA PRO A 286 -11.02 -2.66 20.28
C PRO A 286 -9.91 -2.61 19.22
N LEU A 287 -10.26 -2.48 17.94
CA LEU A 287 -9.31 -2.34 16.84
C LEU A 287 -8.44 -1.09 17.00
N LEU A 288 -9.06 0.08 17.21
CA LEU A 288 -8.31 1.33 17.34
C LEU A 288 -7.45 1.33 18.60
N TRP A 289 -7.99 0.84 19.72
CA TRP A 289 -7.25 0.77 20.97
C TRP A 289 -6.03 -0.16 20.85
N ALA A 290 -6.21 -1.38 20.32
CA ALA A 290 -5.12 -2.34 20.18
C ALA A 290 -4.07 -1.87 19.18
N GLY A 291 -4.49 -1.30 18.05
CA GLY A 291 -3.60 -0.75 17.03
C GLY A 291 -2.70 0.38 17.56
N GLU A 292 -3.29 1.34 18.27
CA GLU A 292 -2.53 2.44 18.88
C GLU A 292 -1.57 1.93 19.96
N LYS A 293 -2.05 1.04 20.83
CA LYS A 293 -1.19 0.47 21.87
C LYS A 293 -0.01 -0.30 21.29
N ALA A 294 -0.22 -1.07 20.22
CA ALA A 294 0.85 -1.79 19.53
C ALA A 294 1.88 -0.83 18.93
N SER A 295 1.45 0.32 18.40
CA SER A 295 2.35 1.37 17.91
C SER A 295 3.25 1.90 19.03
N LEU A 296 2.67 2.25 20.17
CA LEU A 296 3.41 2.73 21.35
C LEU A 296 4.40 1.66 21.87
N VAL A 297 4.00 0.39 21.87
CA VAL A 297 4.88 -0.74 22.24
C VAL A 297 6.08 -0.82 21.30
N ARG A 298 5.90 -0.70 19.99
CA ARG A 298 7.01 -0.69 19.01
C ARG A 298 7.97 0.48 19.21
N ASP A 299 7.46 1.67 19.49
CA ASP A 299 8.28 2.83 19.83
C ASP A 299 9.09 2.59 21.12
N ARG A 300 8.47 1.96 22.12
CA ARG A 300 9.14 1.60 23.38
C ARG A 300 10.22 0.55 23.18
N ILE A 301 9.97 -0.47 22.36
CA ILE A 301 10.97 -1.47 21.96
C ILE A 301 12.17 -0.76 21.33
N THR A 302 11.94 0.21 20.43
CA THR A 302 13.01 0.98 19.78
C THR A 302 13.84 1.78 20.79
N GLN A 303 13.19 2.46 21.74
CA GLN A 303 13.89 3.18 22.82
C GLN A 303 14.77 2.23 23.66
N LEU A 304 14.26 1.04 24.01
CA LEU A 304 14.98 0.06 24.81
C LEU A 304 16.13 -0.61 24.03
N LYS A 305 15.94 -0.90 22.73
CA LYS A 305 17.02 -1.35 21.84
C LYS A 305 18.15 -0.31 21.78
N GLY A 306 17.80 0.98 21.71
CA GLY A 306 18.78 2.07 21.81
C GLY A 306 19.60 2.07 23.11
N ILE A 307 19.02 1.63 24.24
CA ILE A 307 19.77 1.43 25.50
C ILE A 307 20.76 0.26 25.37
N LEU A 308 20.36 -0.84 24.74
CA LEU A 308 21.22 -2.01 24.52
C LEU A 308 22.40 -1.69 23.60
N ASP A 309 22.14 -0.96 22.50
CA ASP A 309 23.14 -0.64 21.49
C ASP A 309 24.07 0.49 21.96
N GLY A 310 23.53 1.52 22.59
CA GLY A 310 24.29 2.63 23.15
C GLY A 310 25.16 2.26 24.37
N TRP A 311 25.00 1.05 24.91
CA TRP A 311 25.78 0.56 26.05
C TRP A 311 27.21 0.14 25.70
N TRP A 312 27.53 -0.03 24.41
CA TRP A 312 28.86 -0.49 23.97
C TRP A 312 29.93 0.61 24.00
N ASP A 313 29.56 1.89 24.13
CA ASP A 313 30.50 3.01 24.01
C ASP A 313 30.87 3.74 25.33
N ARG A 314 30.58 3.17 26.52
CA ARG A 314 30.96 3.82 27.82
C ARG A 314 31.41 2.91 28.98
#